data_AF-A0ABD0N0N2-F1
#
_entry.id   AF-A0ABD0N0N2-F1
#
_cell.length_a   1.000
_cell.length_b   1.000
_cell.length_c   1.000
_cell.angle_alpha   90.00
_cell.angle_beta   90.00
_cell.angle_gamma   90.00
#
_symmetry.space_group_name_H-M   'P 1'
#
loop_
_entity.id
_entity.type
_entity.pdbx_description
1 polymer ?
#
loop_
_entity_poly.entity_id
_entity_poly.type
_entity_poly.pdbx_seq_one_letter_code
_entity_poly.pdbx_strand_id
1 'polypeptide(L)' 'GQYDYELTLRTDLYTTKHTQWFYFRVRSMRAGVTYRFTIINLMKASSLYSAGMRPLLYSEHAAWLKREGWQRTGANI' A
#
# COMPACT_ATOMS: atom_id res chain seq x y z
N GLY A 1 -13.35 -2.03 10.61
CA GLY A 1 -13.63 -0.69 11.16
C GLY A 1 -13.92 0.29 10.04
N GLN A 2 -14.35 1.52 10.36
CA GLN A 2 -14.81 2.50 9.36
C GLN A 2 -13.74 2.90 8.32
N TYR A 3 -12.45 2.83 8.68
CA TYR A 3 -11.31 3.17 7.82
C TYR A 3 -10.40 1.96 7.53
N ASP A 4 -10.98 0.76 7.64
CA ASP A 4 -10.30 -0.48 7.30
C ASP A 4 -10.76 -0.95 5.92
N TYR A 5 -9.80 -1.20 5.03
CA TYR A 5 -10.03 -1.56 3.65
C TYR A 5 -9.31 -2.86 3.34
N GLU A 6 -10.07 -3.83 2.85
CA GLU A 6 -9.52 -5.07 2.32
C GLU A 6 -9.30 -4.92 0.82
N LEU A 7 -8.10 -5.24 0.38
CA LEU A 7 -7.68 -5.14 -1.02
C LEU A 7 -7.34 -6.54 -1.52
N THR A 8 -7.83 -6.86 -2.72
CA THR A 8 -7.44 -8.07 -3.44
C THR A 8 -6.64 -7.65 -4.67
N LEU A 9 -5.44 -8.21 -4.82
CA LEU A 9 -4.60 -8.00 -5.99
C LEU A 9 -5.04 -8.92 -7.13
N ARG A 10 -5.04 -8.38 -8.35
CA ARG A 10 -5.10 -9.23 -9.54
C ARG A 10 -3.80 -10.02 -9.64
N THR A 11 -3.88 -11.28 -10.05
CA THR A 11 -2.69 -12.06 -10.36
C THR A 11 -1.95 -11.49 -11.57
N ASP A 12 -0.64 -11.73 -11.61
CA ASP A 12 0.19 -11.39 -12.75
C ASP A 12 -0.31 -12.12 -14.01
N LEU A 13 -0.13 -11.48 -15.17
CA LEU A 13 -0.51 -12.08 -16.45
C LEU A 13 0.14 -13.46 -16.60
N TYR A 14 -0.63 -14.43 -17.11
CA TYR A 14 -0.20 -15.81 -17.32
C TYR A 14 0.10 -16.60 -16.04
N THR A 15 -0.32 -16.11 -14.88
CA THR A 15 -0.22 -16.82 -13.60
C THR A 15 -1.57 -16.86 -12.89
N THR A 16 -1.83 -17.94 -12.14
CA THR A 16 -3.04 -18.09 -11.32
C THR A 16 -2.78 -17.83 -9.83
N LYS A 17 -1.52 -17.58 -9.44
CA LYS A 17 -1.11 -17.50 -8.03
C LYS A 17 -0.12 -16.38 -7.69
N HIS A 18 0.56 -15.78 -8.68
CA HIS A 18 1.56 -14.75 -8.37
C HIS A 18 0.91 -13.39 -8.22
N THR A 19 1.12 -12.78 -7.05
CA THR A 19 0.71 -11.41 -6.72
C THR A 19 1.97 -10.62 -6.30
N GLN A 20 2.60 -9.93 -7.24
CA GLN A 20 3.93 -9.34 -7.01
C GLN A 20 3.89 -7.85 -6.69
N TRP A 21 3.00 -7.09 -7.33
CA TRP A 21 2.94 -5.63 -7.27
C TRP A 21 1.55 -5.13 -6.94
N PHE A 22 1.48 -4.00 -6.24
CA PHE A 22 0.26 -3.24 -6.05
C PHE A 22 0.50 -1.77 -6.35
N TYR A 23 -0.50 -1.13 -6.93
CA TYR A 23 -0.54 0.30 -7.18
C TYR A 23 -2.00 0.74 -7.16
N PHE A 24 -2.35 1.58 -6.21
CA PHE A 24 -3.72 2.08 -6.06
C PHE A 24 -3.69 3.52 -5.53
N ARG A 25 -4.81 4.22 -5.70
CA ARG A 25 -4.99 5.58 -5.21
C ARG A 25 -6.22 5.65 -4.32
N VAL A 26 -6.08 6.37 -3.22
CA VAL A 26 -7.18 6.76 -2.34
C VAL A 26 -7.40 8.27 -2.49
N ARG A 27 -8.66 8.71 -2.44
CA ARG A 27 -9.04 10.13 -2.50
C ARG A 27 -9.93 10.47 -1.30
N SER A 28 -10.05 11.76 -1.02
CA SER A 28 -10.88 12.28 0.08
C SER A 28 -10.44 11.78 1.47
N MET A 29 -9.14 11.59 1.67
CA MET A 29 -8.58 11.26 2.97
C MET A 29 -8.68 12.45 3.92
N ARG A 30 -9.04 12.18 5.17
CA ARG A 30 -9.12 13.15 6.26
C ARG A 30 -7.83 13.18 7.07
N ALA A 31 -7.36 14.38 7.41
CA ALA A 31 -6.20 14.56 8.28
C ALA A 31 -6.46 14.00 9.69
N GLY A 32 -5.42 13.47 10.33
CA GLY A 32 -5.51 12.92 11.69
C GLY A 32 -6.21 11.56 11.81
N VAL A 33 -6.63 10.95 10.69
CA VAL A 33 -7.28 9.63 10.67
C VAL A 33 -6.29 8.56 10.21
N THR A 34 -6.25 7.43 10.93
CA THR A 34 -5.49 6.24 10.53
C THR A 34 -6.34 5.39 9.59
N TYR A 35 -5.79 5.13 8.39
CA TYR A 35 -6.39 4.23 7.40
C TYR A 35 -5.60 2.91 7.39
N ARG A 36 -6.29 1.78 7.44
CA ARG A 36 -5.66 0.45 7.37
C ARG A 36 -6.01 -0.22 6.06
N PHE A 37 -4.99 -0.67 5.34
CA PHE A 37 -5.14 -1.42 4.10
C PHE A 37 -4.60 -2.83 4.32
N THR A 38 -5.47 -3.83 4.19
CA THR A 38 -5.10 -5.24 4.31
C THR A 38 -5.16 -5.87 2.93
N ILE A 39 -4.00 -6.28 2.40
CA ILE A 39 -3.93 -6.99 1.12
C ILE A 39 -4.10 -8.48 1.37
N ILE A 40 -5.33 -8.98 1.21
CA ILE A 40 -5.73 -10.30 1.74
C ILE A 40 -5.13 -11.48 0.96
N ASN A 41 -4.72 -11.29 -0.28
CA ASN A 41 -4.19 -12.34 -1.15
C ASN A 41 -2.71 -12.14 -1.53
N LEU A 42 -1.97 -11.31 -0.78
CA LEU A 42 -0.54 -11.13 -0.98
C LEU A 42 0.24 -12.32 -0.37
N MET A 43 0.29 -13.43 -1.09
CA MET A 43 0.97 -14.63 -0.64
C MET A 43 2.43 -14.65 -1.12
N LYS A 44 3.37 -14.31 -0.23
CA LYS A 44 4.81 -14.55 -0.42
C LYS A 44 5.36 -15.32 0.76
N ALA A 45 5.90 -16.51 0.51
CA ALA A 45 6.46 -17.39 1.55
C ALA A 45 7.57 -16.71 2.37
N SER A 46 8.38 -15.87 1.71
CA SER A 46 9.27 -14.91 2.34
C SER A 46 9.06 -13.55 1.67
N SER A 47 8.58 -12.57 2.43
CA SER A 47 8.30 -11.25 1.91
C SER A 47 9.41 -10.30 2.33
N LEU A 48 9.89 -9.42 1.45
CA LEU A 48 10.81 -8.35 1.86
C LEU A 48 10.20 -7.46 2.96
N TYR A 49 8.87 -7.44 3.08
CA TYR A 49 8.16 -6.78 4.19
C TYR A 49 8.54 -7.37 5.55
N SER A 50 8.71 -8.70 5.67
CA SER A 50 9.18 -9.32 6.92
C SER A 50 10.65 -9.02 7.21
N ALA A 51 11.39 -8.49 6.23
CA ALA A 51 12.77 -8.02 6.38
C ALA A 51 12.87 -6.49 6.51
N GLY A 52 11.77 -5.81 6.85
CA GLY A 52 11.76 -4.37 7.12
C GLY A 52 11.51 -3.47 5.91
N MET A 53 11.19 -4.03 4.74
CA MET A 53 10.72 -3.23 3.61
C MET A 53 9.43 -2.49 3.99
N ARG A 54 9.30 -1.26 3.51
CA ARG A 54 8.10 -0.43 3.70
C ARG A 54 7.47 -0.08 2.35
N PRO A 55 6.13 -0.02 2.25
CA PRO A 55 5.44 0.39 1.04
C PRO A 55 5.80 1.84 0.67
N LEU A 56 5.72 2.12 -0.62
CA LEU A 56 5.90 3.48 -1.15
C LEU A 56 4.55 4.19 -1.22
N LEU A 57 4.50 5.40 -0.70
CA LEU A 57 3.35 6.29 -0.77
C LEU A 57 3.75 7.60 -1.45
N TYR A 58 2.86 8.08 -2.30
CA TYR A 58 2.93 9.41 -2.86
C TYR A 58 1.74 10.23 -2.37
N SER A 59 2.00 11.44 -1.90
CA SER A 59 0.99 12.39 -1.47
C SER A 59 1.00 13.58 -2.42
N GLU A 60 -0.08 13.77 -3.18
CA GLU A 60 -0.24 14.92 -4.08
C GLU A 60 -0.13 16.25 -3.28
N HIS A 61 -0.66 16.27 -2.06
CA HIS A 61 -0.60 17.43 -1.17
C HIS A 61 0.83 17.73 -0.70
N ALA A 62 1.60 16.71 -0.32
CA ALA A 62 2.99 16.88 0.10
C ALA A 62 3.91 17.24 -1.08
N ALA A 63 3.66 16.66 -2.25
CA ALA A 63 4.36 17.02 -3.47
C ALA A 63 4.13 18.48 -3.86
N TRP A 64 2.90 18.98 -3.74
CA TRP A 64 2.58 20.37 -4.04
C TRP A 64 3.19 21.35 -3.04
N LEU A 65 3.06 21.10 -1.73
CA LEU A 65 3.55 22.01 -0.69
C LEU A 65 5.06 21.96 -0.47
N LYS A 66 5.64 20.76 -0.51
CA LYS A 66 7.00 20.49 -0.04
C LYS A 66 7.92 19.92 -1.13
N ARG A 67 7.41 19.70 -2.35
CA ARG A 67 8.12 19.02 -3.45
C ARG A 67 8.61 17.62 -3.06
N GLU A 68 7.90 16.96 -2.16
CA GLU A 68 8.22 15.59 -1.75
C GLU A 68 7.80 14.58 -2.83
N GLY A 69 8.71 13.67 -3.14
CA GLY A 69 8.44 12.52 -4.03
C GLY A 69 7.86 11.33 -3.28
N TRP A 70 7.99 10.14 -3.86
CA TRP A 70 7.63 8.88 -3.22
C TRP A 70 8.40 8.65 -1.92
N GLN A 71 7.69 8.30 -0.85
CA GLN A 71 8.27 8.06 0.47
C GLN A 71 7.95 6.65 0.97
N ARG A 72 8.91 6.02 1.67
CA ARG A 72 8.68 4.78 2.40
C ARG A 72 7.91 5.08 3.68
N THR A 73 6.70 4.55 3.79
CA THR A 73 5.81 4.83 4.94
C THR A 73 5.07 3.57 5.39
N GLY A 74 4.13 3.70 6.32
CA GLY A 74 3.39 2.61 6.92
C GLY A 74 3.96 2.16 8.26
N ALA A 75 3.09 1.62 9.09
CA ALA A 75 3.40 1.07 10.40
C ALA A 75 2.63 -0.24 10.57
N ASN A 76 3.18 -1.15 11.38
CA ASN A 76 2.60 -2.48 11.64
C ASN A 76 2.40 -3.29 10.35
N ILE A 77 3.53 -3.55 9.67
CA ILE A 77 3.64 -4.19 8.34
C ILE A 77 4.11 -5.63 8.52
#